data_AF-A0A3N4JZ87-F1
#
_entry.id   AF-A0A3N4JZ87-F1
#
_cell.length_a   1.000
_cell.length_b   1.000
_cell.length_c   1.000
_cell.angle_alpha   90.00
_cell.angle_beta   90.00
_cell.angle_gamma   90.00
#
_symmetry.space_group_name_H-M   'P 1'
#
loop_
_entity.id
_entity.type
_entity.pdbx_description
1 polymer ?
#
loop_
_entity_poly.entity_id
_entity_poly.type
_entity_poly.pdbx_seq_one_letter_code
_entity_poly.pdbx_strand_id
1 'polypeptide(L)'
;MAFIREYQGGDYEDVVEICKLTAHPSIHSSADILPYIYAIPYITLEHAHALVLDAGSSDNECGRRVVGYIIGTPDTKIFVERYKKEYIPTLPPTLLNISETAAISDAATKTTVTSQAEEKEEDDDGDDDDLRRMFMKILMNPEDMLHSASTSDLIPHYPAHLHIDILPESRGRGLAGS
;
A
#
# COMPACT_ATOMS: atom_id res chain seq x y z
N MET A 1 -9.97 -24.12 -5.61
CA MET A 1 -8.52 -24.29 -5.41
C MET A 1 -7.88 -22.99 -5.82
N ALA A 2 -6.91 -22.50 -5.06
CA ALA A 2 -6.21 -21.26 -5.39
C ALA A 2 -5.29 -21.44 -6.61
N PHE A 3 -5.13 -20.40 -7.41
CA PHE A 3 -4.29 -20.39 -8.61
C PHE A 3 -3.75 -18.99 -8.90
N ILE A 4 -2.59 -18.93 -9.57
CA ILE A 4 -2.00 -17.67 -10.03
C ILE A 4 -2.54 -17.35 -11.42
N ARG A 5 -2.87 -16.08 -11.66
CA ARG A 5 -3.28 -15.56 -12.98
C ARG A 5 -2.84 -14.11 -13.15
N GLU A 6 -2.99 -13.58 -14.36
CA GLU A 6 -2.83 -12.16 -14.64
C GLU A 6 -3.83 -11.31 -13.83
N TYR A 7 -3.36 -10.14 -13.39
CA TYR A 7 -4.18 -9.09 -12.80
C TYR A 7 -5.23 -8.59 -13.81
N GLN A 8 -6.42 -8.26 -13.31
CA GLN A 8 -7.53 -7.69 -14.07
C GLN A 8 -8.05 -6.46 -13.34
N GLY A 9 -8.63 -5.49 -14.05
CA GLY A 9 -9.11 -4.24 -13.44
C GLY A 9 -10.14 -4.41 -12.31
N GLY A 10 -10.84 -5.55 -12.25
CA GLY A 10 -11.75 -5.91 -11.15
C GLY A 10 -11.07 -6.50 -9.90
N ASP A 11 -9.74 -6.61 -9.88
CA ASP A 11 -8.94 -7.02 -8.71
C ASP A 11 -8.35 -5.80 -7.97
N TYR A 12 -8.63 -4.58 -8.43
CA TYR A 12 -8.03 -3.35 -7.93
C TYR A 12 -8.26 -3.15 -6.42
N GLU A 13 -9.51 -3.28 -5.95
CA GLU A 13 -9.82 -3.11 -4.52
C GLU A 13 -9.13 -4.17 -3.66
N ASP A 14 -9.11 -5.44 -4.09
CA ASP A 14 -8.42 -6.51 -3.37
C ASP A 14 -6.91 -6.22 -3.28
N VAL A 15 -6.25 -5.84 -4.38
CA VAL A 15 -4.79 -5.52 -4.37
C VAL A 15 -4.48 -4.33 -3.45
N VAL A 16 -5.26 -3.26 -3.52
CA VAL A 16 -5.10 -2.09 -2.65
C VAL A 16 -5.29 -2.45 -1.18
N GLU A 17 -6.25 -3.31 -0.85
CA GLU A 17 -6.54 -3.70 0.52
C GLU A 17 -5.51 -4.69 1.08
N ILE A 18 -5.04 -5.65 0.27
CA ILE A 18 -3.97 -6.58 0.64
C ILE A 18 -2.73 -5.82 1.07
N CYS A 19 -2.30 -4.82 0.29
CA CYS A 19 -1.12 -3.99 0.57
C CYS A 19 -1.18 -3.29 1.94
N LYS A 20 -2.38 -2.85 2.37
CA LYS A 20 -2.59 -2.29 3.72
C LYS A 20 -2.54 -3.36 4.80
N LEU A 21 -3.24 -4.48 4.58
CA LEU A 21 -3.37 -5.56 5.56
C LEU A 21 -2.06 -6.33 5.81
N THR A 22 -1.12 -6.31 4.85
CA THR A 22 0.21 -6.90 5.01
C THR A 22 1.28 -5.92 5.50
N ALA A 23 0.95 -4.63 5.65
CA ALA A 23 1.83 -3.63 6.24
C ALA A 23 2.29 -4.04 7.66
N HIS A 24 3.47 -3.58 8.06
CA HIS A 24 3.99 -3.83 9.40
C HIS A 24 3.13 -3.10 10.47
N PRO A 25 2.83 -3.70 11.64
CA PRO A 25 1.96 -3.07 12.64
C PRO A 25 2.35 -1.66 13.07
N SER A 26 3.66 -1.34 13.08
CA SER A 26 4.17 0.00 13.42
C SER A 26 3.91 1.09 12.38
N ILE A 27 3.27 0.78 11.25
CA ILE A 27 2.90 1.73 10.19
C ILE A 27 1.43 1.60 9.78
N HIS A 28 0.60 0.94 10.61
CA HIS A 28 -0.83 0.71 10.30
C HIS A 28 -1.66 1.99 10.28
N SER A 29 -1.33 2.97 11.11
CA SER A 29 -1.94 4.31 11.14
C SER A 29 -1.82 5.04 9.79
N SER A 30 -0.63 4.95 9.17
CA SER A 30 -0.33 5.46 7.84
C SER A 30 -0.49 4.43 6.71
N ALA A 31 -1.23 3.34 6.89
CA ALA A 31 -1.31 2.29 5.86
C ALA A 31 -2.03 2.73 4.57
N ASP A 32 -2.86 3.77 4.62
CA ASP A 32 -3.63 4.27 3.48
C ASP A 32 -2.77 4.81 2.32
N ILE A 33 -1.56 5.31 2.61
CA ILE A 33 -0.62 5.79 1.58
C ILE A 33 0.13 4.65 0.88
N LEU A 34 0.33 3.51 1.54
CA LEU A 34 1.22 2.44 1.07
C LEU A 34 0.83 1.89 -0.31
N PRO A 35 -0.45 1.67 -0.65
CA PRO A 35 -0.83 1.23 -1.98
C PRO A 35 -0.44 2.20 -3.09
N TYR A 36 -0.40 3.51 -2.83
CA TYR A 36 0.02 4.52 -3.81
C TYR A 36 1.53 4.48 -4.10
N ILE A 37 2.32 3.91 -3.18
CA ILE A 37 3.77 3.77 -3.33
C ILE A 37 4.11 2.38 -3.90
N TYR A 38 3.53 1.33 -3.31
CA TYR A 38 4.01 -0.05 -3.49
C TYR A 38 3.10 -0.95 -4.32
N ALA A 39 1.86 -0.53 -4.67
CA ALA A 39 0.91 -1.38 -5.39
C ALA A 39 0.33 -0.76 -6.68
N ILE A 40 -0.44 0.32 -6.54
CA ILE A 40 -1.13 1.05 -7.62
C ILE A 40 -0.20 1.44 -8.79
N PRO A 41 1.02 2.00 -8.60
CA PRO A 41 1.89 2.36 -9.72
C PRO A 41 2.31 1.16 -10.58
N TYR A 42 2.44 -0.03 -10.01
CA TYR A 42 2.81 -1.25 -10.73
C TYR A 42 1.67 -1.77 -11.59
N ILE A 43 0.48 -1.94 -11.00
CA ILE A 43 -0.71 -2.43 -11.72
C ILE A 43 -1.22 -1.45 -12.79
N THR A 44 -0.84 -0.17 -12.71
CA THR A 44 -1.18 0.86 -13.71
C THR A 44 -0.13 1.02 -14.81
N LEU A 45 1.16 1.10 -14.47
CA LEU A 45 2.24 1.31 -15.46
C LEU A 45 2.73 0.00 -16.09
N GLU A 46 2.80 -1.07 -15.30
CA GLU A 46 3.43 -2.35 -15.62
C GLU A 46 2.42 -3.52 -15.52
N HIS A 47 1.20 -3.30 -16.01
CA HIS A 47 0.10 -4.27 -15.97
C HIS A 47 0.45 -5.67 -16.53
N ALA A 48 1.41 -5.76 -17.47
CA ALA A 48 1.92 -7.03 -17.99
C ALA A 48 2.79 -7.83 -17.02
N HIS A 49 3.27 -7.19 -15.94
CA HIS A 49 4.11 -7.75 -14.89
C HIS A 49 3.35 -7.89 -13.56
N ALA A 50 2.01 -7.82 -13.60
CA ALA A 50 1.13 -7.94 -12.44
C ALA A 50 0.38 -9.27 -12.45
N LEU A 51 0.64 -10.10 -11.44
CA LEU A 51 -0.02 -11.38 -11.19
C LEU A 51 -0.75 -11.34 -9.85
N VAL A 52 -1.86 -12.08 -9.76
CA VAL A 52 -2.66 -12.22 -8.54
C VAL A 52 -2.87 -13.69 -8.19
N LEU A 53 -2.92 -13.95 -6.88
CA LEU A 53 -3.30 -15.23 -6.30
C LEU A 53 -4.82 -15.23 -6.05
N ASP A 54 -5.55 -15.84 -6.97
CA ASP A 54 -7.00 -16.05 -6.89
C ASP A 54 -7.27 -17.24 -5.97
N ALA A 55 -8.14 -17.08 -4.97
CA ALA A 55 -8.52 -18.16 -4.05
C ALA A 55 -9.39 -19.25 -4.72
N GLY A 56 -9.99 -18.93 -5.87
CA GLY A 56 -10.96 -19.75 -6.59
C GLY A 56 -12.39 -19.46 -6.14
N SER A 57 -13.17 -20.52 -5.88
CA SER A 57 -14.58 -20.39 -5.46
C SER A 57 -14.72 -19.53 -4.19
N SER A 58 -15.86 -18.86 -4.08
CA SER A 58 -16.18 -17.87 -3.04
C SER A 58 -16.20 -18.38 -1.60
N ASP A 59 -16.11 -19.70 -1.39
CA ASP A 59 -16.15 -20.35 -0.08
C ASP A 59 -14.78 -20.30 0.64
N ASN A 60 -14.08 -19.17 0.55
CA ASN A 60 -12.81 -18.96 1.23
C ASN A 60 -12.98 -18.15 2.52
N GLU A 61 -12.16 -18.45 3.52
CA GLU A 61 -12.25 -17.87 4.88
C GLU A 61 -12.05 -16.34 4.91
N CYS A 62 -11.46 -15.77 3.86
CA CYS A 62 -11.21 -14.33 3.72
C CYS A 62 -12.38 -13.55 3.12
N GLY A 63 -13.31 -14.23 2.42
CA GLY A 63 -14.40 -13.61 1.67
C GLY A 63 -13.98 -12.80 0.43
N ARG A 64 -12.69 -12.82 0.06
CA ARG A 64 -12.11 -12.09 -1.09
C ARG A 64 -11.81 -13.02 -2.25
N ARG A 65 -11.78 -12.49 -3.48
CA ARG A 65 -11.42 -13.30 -4.65
C ARG A 65 -9.91 -13.41 -4.77
N VAL A 66 -9.20 -12.28 -4.66
CA VAL A 66 -7.74 -12.24 -4.63
C VAL A 66 -7.29 -12.19 -3.18
N VAL A 67 -6.28 -13.00 -2.85
CA VAL A 67 -5.72 -13.14 -1.49
C VAL A 67 -4.20 -12.89 -1.44
N GLY A 68 -3.62 -12.50 -2.57
CA GLY A 68 -2.23 -12.05 -2.68
C GLY A 68 -1.89 -11.57 -4.09
N TYR A 69 -0.76 -10.91 -4.24
CA TYR A 69 -0.25 -10.44 -5.53
C TYR A 69 1.27 -10.64 -5.65
N ILE A 70 1.74 -10.65 -6.89
CA ILE A 70 3.15 -10.50 -7.27
C ILE A 70 3.16 -9.44 -8.37
N ILE A 71 3.76 -8.29 -8.09
CA ILE A 71 3.79 -7.13 -8.99
C ILE A 71 5.21 -6.59 -9.06
N GLY A 72 5.61 -6.03 -10.20
CA GLY A 72 6.96 -5.51 -10.33
C GLY A 72 7.22 -4.82 -11.66
N THR A 73 8.48 -4.54 -11.92
CA THR A 73 8.95 -3.96 -13.17
C THR A 73 10.23 -4.67 -13.63
N PRO A 74 10.44 -4.88 -14.95
CA PRO A 74 11.68 -5.43 -15.48
C PRO A 74 12.84 -4.43 -15.46
N ASP A 75 12.57 -3.12 -15.39
CA ASP A 75 13.59 -2.08 -15.37
C ASP A 75 13.17 -0.90 -14.47
N THR A 76 13.87 -0.79 -13.34
CA THR A 76 13.68 0.24 -12.30
C THR A 76 13.86 1.66 -12.85
N LYS A 77 14.79 1.89 -13.79
CA LYS A 77 15.07 3.23 -14.31
C LYS A 77 13.93 3.69 -15.21
N ILE A 78 13.51 2.83 -16.13
CA ILE A 78 12.35 3.09 -17.00
C ILE A 78 11.09 3.28 -16.15
N PHE A 79 10.89 2.45 -15.11
CA PHE A 79 9.77 2.59 -14.19
C PHE A 79 9.78 3.93 -13.46
N VAL A 80 10.93 4.37 -12.90
CA VAL A 80 11.06 5.66 -12.21
C VAL A 80 10.77 6.84 -13.15
N GLU A 81 11.26 6.80 -14.39
CA GLU A 81 10.97 7.83 -15.41
C GLU A 81 9.47 7.90 -15.73
N ARG A 82 8.84 6.74 -15.96
CA ARG A 82 7.40 6.64 -16.23
C ARG A 82 6.57 7.03 -15.02
N TYR A 83 6.95 6.63 -13.82
CA TYR A 83 6.28 7.01 -12.57
C TYR A 83 6.22 8.53 -12.42
N LYS A 84 7.34 9.23 -12.59
CA LYS A 84 7.40 10.70 -12.50
C LYS A 84 6.53 11.39 -13.57
N LYS A 85 6.43 10.82 -14.77
CA LYS A 85 5.77 11.42 -15.94
C LYS A 85 4.28 11.06 -16.11
N GLU A 86 3.92 9.82 -15.80
CA GLU A 86 2.61 9.21 -16.07
C GLU A 86 1.80 9.01 -14.78
N TYR A 87 2.44 8.64 -13.67
CA TYR A 87 1.71 8.28 -12.44
C TYR A 87 1.51 9.46 -11.47
N ILE A 88 2.57 10.19 -11.10
CA ILE A 88 2.45 11.33 -10.16
C ILE A 88 1.34 12.34 -10.57
N PRO A 89 1.18 12.73 -11.87
CA PRO A 89 0.11 13.64 -12.28
C PRO A 89 -1.32 13.09 -12.15
N THR A 90 -1.49 11.79 -11.92
CA THR A 90 -2.80 11.14 -11.73
C THR A 90 -3.20 10.98 -10.26
N LEU A 91 -2.30 11.29 -9.32
CA LEU A 91 -2.57 11.16 -7.89
C LEU A 91 -3.74 12.06 -7.47
N PRO A 92 -4.67 11.57 -6.63
CA PRO A 92 -5.84 12.33 -6.25
C PRO A 92 -5.43 13.57 -5.42
N PRO A 93 -5.98 14.77 -5.68
CA PRO A 93 -5.62 15.98 -4.94
C PRO A 93 -5.83 15.89 -3.42
N THR A 94 -6.74 15.03 -2.96
CA THR A 94 -6.97 14.74 -1.53
C THR A 94 -5.81 14.02 -0.86
N LEU A 95 -5.00 13.27 -1.61
CA LEU A 95 -3.77 12.67 -1.11
C LEU A 95 -2.64 13.72 -1.00
N LEU A 96 -2.62 14.70 -1.90
CA LEU A 96 -1.58 15.75 -1.92
C LEU A 96 -1.88 16.91 -0.96
N ASN A 97 -3.16 17.19 -0.69
CA ASN A 97 -3.60 18.28 0.18
C ASN A 97 -3.92 17.77 1.60
N ILE A 98 -2.88 17.49 2.39
CA ILE A 98 -3.05 17.13 3.81
C ILE A 98 -2.27 18.12 4.69
N SER A 99 -2.92 19.24 4.97
CA SER A 99 -2.55 20.18 6.04
C SER A 99 -3.75 20.59 6.92
N GLU A 100 -4.97 20.12 6.62
CA GLU A 100 -6.21 20.61 7.25
C GLU A 100 -7.27 19.50 7.54
N THR A 101 -7.11 18.27 7.04
CA THR A 101 -8.20 17.26 7.10
C THR A 101 -8.45 16.67 8.49
N ALA A 102 -7.55 16.88 9.46
CA ALA A 102 -7.78 16.54 10.87
C ALA A 102 -8.91 17.39 11.51
N ALA A 103 -9.32 18.50 10.88
CA ALA A 103 -10.28 19.45 11.47
C ALA A 103 -11.76 19.21 11.10
N ILE A 104 -12.13 18.11 10.41
CA ILE A 104 -13.52 17.85 9.99
C ILE A 104 -14.02 16.45 10.35
N SER A 105 -14.05 16.13 11.65
CA SER A 105 -14.96 15.09 12.16
C SER A 105 -15.44 15.32 13.61
N ASP A 106 -15.79 16.56 13.98
CA ASP A 106 -16.54 16.78 15.23
C ASP A 106 -17.62 17.87 15.11
N ALA A 107 -18.76 17.50 14.49
CA ALA A 107 -19.96 18.33 14.46
C ALA A 107 -21.25 17.47 14.37
N ALA A 108 -22.08 17.59 15.42
CA ALA A 108 -23.37 16.93 15.66
C ALA A 108 -23.28 15.41 16.00
N THR A 109 -23.60 14.98 17.22
CA THR A 109 -24.82 15.35 17.98
C THR A 109 -24.63 15.34 19.50
N LYS A 110 -25.21 16.35 20.18
CA LYS A 110 -25.07 16.61 21.62
C LYS A 110 -26.28 16.12 22.43
N THR A 111 -26.06 15.30 23.47
CA THR A 111 -26.85 15.22 24.75
C THR A 111 -26.37 14.05 25.63
N THR A 112 -26.29 14.06 26.99
CA THR A 112 -26.18 15.10 28.05
C THR A 112 -25.89 14.41 29.41
N VAL A 113 -24.70 14.61 30.00
CA VAL A 113 -24.38 14.60 31.47
C VAL A 113 -24.57 13.24 32.23
N THR A 114 -23.63 12.67 33.01
CA THR A 114 -22.76 13.24 34.09
C THR A 114 -21.56 12.32 34.42
N SER A 115 -20.39 12.90 34.79
CA SER A 115 -19.33 12.41 35.73
C SER A 115 -18.84 10.94 35.66
N GLN A 116 -17.53 10.61 35.72
CA GLN A 116 -16.48 11.12 36.62
C GLN A 116 -15.10 11.24 35.92
N ALA A 117 -14.06 11.65 36.66
CA ALA A 117 -12.72 12.02 36.17
C ALA A 117 -11.73 10.83 36.08
N GLU A 118 -10.47 11.15 35.73
CA GLU A 118 -9.28 10.24 35.63
C GLU A 118 -9.22 9.48 34.29
N GLU A 119 -8.20 9.58 33.42
CA GLU A 119 -6.96 10.38 33.38
C GLU A 119 -6.77 10.99 31.97
N LYS A 120 -5.94 12.04 31.84
CA LYS A 120 -5.49 12.52 30.52
C LYS A 120 -4.33 11.65 30.06
N GLU A 121 -4.55 10.77 29.10
CA GLU A 121 -3.49 10.44 28.14
C GLU A 121 -3.36 11.66 27.22
N GLU A 122 -2.15 12.19 27.08
CA GLU A 122 -1.83 13.15 26.03
C GLU A 122 -1.36 12.33 24.84
N ASP A 123 -2.25 12.18 23.85
CA ASP A 123 -1.99 11.38 22.64
C ASP A 123 -0.74 11.90 21.93
N ASP A 124 0.26 11.02 21.78
CA ASP A 124 1.56 11.30 21.17
C ASP A 124 1.46 11.23 19.64
N ASP A 125 0.60 12.08 19.06
CA ASP A 125 0.28 12.15 17.63
C ASP A 125 1.49 12.50 16.72
N GLY A 126 2.68 12.76 17.31
CA GLY A 126 3.87 13.20 16.57
C GLY A 126 4.49 12.14 15.66
N ASP A 127 4.43 10.85 16.03
CA ASP A 127 5.12 9.78 15.29
C ASP A 127 4.39 9.42 13.97
N ASP A 128 3.05 9.39 13.95
CA ASP A 128 2.30 9.08 12.73
C ASP A 128 2.39 10.19 11.67
N ASP A 129 2.37 11.46 12.09
CA ASP A 129 2.48 12.61 11.19
C ASP A 129 3.87 12.67 10.53
N ASP A 130 4.93 12.25 11.24
CA ASP A 130 6.28 12.11 10.68
C ASP A 130 6.44 10.86 9.80
N LEU A 131 5.82 9.72 10.15
CA LEU A 131 5.75 8.53 9.28
C LEU A 131 5.01 8.84 7.97
N ARG A 132 3.85 9.50 8.03
CA ARG A 132 3.06 9.93 6.87
C ARG A 132 3.87 10.86 5.97
N ARG A 133 4.61 11.80 6.56
CA ARG A 133 5.52 12.72 5.86
C ARG A 133 6.70 11.99 5.20
N MET A 134 7.27 10.99 5.86
CA MET A 134 8.29 10.12 5.28
C MET A 134 7.74 9.38 4.05
N PHE A 135 6.56 8.75 4.15
CA PHE A 135 5.95 8.06 3.01
C PHE A 135 5.56 9.03 1.87
N MET A 136 5.06 10.23 2.17
CA MET A 136 4.84 11.27 1.15
C MET A 136 6.12 11.65 0.40
N LYS A 137 7.25 11.72 1.12
CA LYS A 137 8.55 11.97 0.47
C LYS A 137 8.92 10.84 -0.50
N ILE A 138 8.71 9.57 -0.13
CA ILE A 138 8.95 8.41 -1.00
C ILE A 138 7.99 8.44 -2.21
N LEU A 139 6.70 8.72 -1.99
CA LEU A 139 5.68 8.81 -3.04
C LEU A 139 6.04 9.84 -4.11
N MET A 140 6.60 10.99 -3.71
CA MET A 140 7.04 12.06 -4.62
C MET A 140 8.44 11.81 -5.23
N ASN A 141 9.27 10.99 -4.59
CA ASN A 141 10.65 10.69 -5.00
C ASN A 141 10.82 9.17 -5.20
N PRO A 142 10.30 8.58 -6.30
CA PRO A 142 10.33 7.13 -6.52
C PRO A 142 11.75 6.52 -6.63
N GLU A 143 12.79 7.36 -6.72
CA GLU A 143 14.19 6.93 -6.61
C GLU A 143 14.52 6.40 -5.19
N ASP A 144 13.86 6.92 -4.15
CA ASP A 144 14.03 6.48 -2.76
C ASP A 144 13.24 5.20 -2.42
N MET A 145 12.36 4.73 -3.32
CA MET A 145 11.46 3.58 -3.11
C MET A 145 12.21 2.25 -2.82
N LEU A 146 13.45 2.11 -3.31
CA LEU A 146 14.32 0.96 -3.08
C LEU A 146 15.44 1.22 -2.05
N HIS A 147 15.28 2.23 -1.18
CA HIS A 147 16.33 2.69 -0.26
C HIS A 147 17.64 3.07 -0.99
N SER A 148 17.54 4.15 -1.78
CA SER A 148 18.52 4.64 -2.78
C SER A 148 20.00 4.57 -2.38
N ALA A 149 20.34 4.79 -1.11
CA ALA A 149 21.73 4.86 -0.63
C ALA A 149 22.53 3.54 -0.68
N SER A 150 21.86 2.38 -0.61
CA SER A 150 22.53 1.06 -0.59
C SER A 150 22.26 0.20 -1.83
N THR A 151 21.23 0.53 -2.61
CA THR A 151 20.79 -0.25 -3.78
C THR A 151 21.22 0.35 -5.12
N SER A 152 21.70 1.61 -5.17
CA SER A 152 22.14 2.26 -6.41
C SER A 152 23.17 1.45 -7.20
N ASP A 153 24.16 0.86 -6.52
CA ASP A 153 25.19 0.01 -7.14
C ASP A 153 24.65 -1.37 -7.60
N LEU A 154 23.49 -1.79 -7.09
CA LEU A 154 22.85 -3.06 -7.45
C LEU A 154 21.94 -2.94 -8.67
N ILE A 155 21.27 -1.80 -8.87
CA ILE A 155 20.33 -1.58 -9.99
C ILE A 155 20.94 -1.88 -11.38
N PRO A 156 22.21 -1.55 -11.70
CA PRO A 156 22.85 -1.94 -12.96
C PRO A 156 22.99 -3.46 -13.17
N HIS A 157 23.01 -4.24 -12.09
CA HIS A 157 23.15 -5.71 -12.11
C HIS A 157 21.80 -6.43 -11.95
N TYR A 158 20.85 -5.79 -11.26
CA TYR A 158 19.50 -6.28 -10.98
C TYR A 158 18.50 -5.17 -11.33
N PRO A 159 18.20 -4.95 -12.62
CA PRO A 159 17.34 -3.86 -13.05
C PRO A 159 15.89 -4.06 -12.65
N ALA A 160 15.44 -5.31 -12.50
CA ALA A 160 14.09 -5.67 -12.11
C ALA A 160 13.91 -5.64 -10.58
N HIS A 161 12.73 -5.23 -10.12
CA HIS A 161 12.29 -5.37 -8.73
C HIS A 161 10.80 -5.73 -8.65
N LEU A 162 10.38 -6.29 -7.51
CA LEU A 162 9.01 -6.74 -7.28
C LEU A 162 8.58 -6.57 -5.82
N HIS A 163 7.27 -6.51 -5.61
CA HIS A 163 6.60 -6.65 -4.33
C HIS A 163 5.72 -7.91 -4.36
N ILE A 164 5.71 -8.65 -3.26
CA ILE A 164 4.89 -9.85 -3.08
C ILE A 164 4.23 -9.81 -1.72
N ASP A 165 2.90 -9.81 -1.72
CA ASP A 165 2.09 -9.81 -0.51
C ASP A 165 1.01 -10.88 -0.60
N ILE A 166 0.83 -11.60 0.49
CA ILE A 166 -0.20 -12.63 0.64
C ILE A 166 -0.83 -12.41 2.01
N LEU A 167 -2.17 -12.42 2.08
CA LEU A 167 -2.92 -12.26 3.31
C LEU A 167 -2.57 -13.35 4.34
N PRO A 168 -2.44 -13.04 5.64
CA PRO A 168 -1.99 -13.98 6.67
C PRO A 168 -2.72 -15.33 6.66
N GLU A 169 -4.04 -15.34 6.43
CA GLU A 169 -4.92 -16.51 6.41
C GLU A 169 -4.63 -17.47 5.23
N SER A 170 -3.99 -16.95 4.18
CA SER A 170 -3.62 -17.67 2.97
C SER A 170 -2.13 -18.09 2.94
N ARG A 171 -1.34 -17.70 3.94
CA ARG A 171 0.08 -18.12 4.08
C ARG A 171 0.19 -19.60 4.48
N GLY A 172 1.39 -20.17 4.31
CA GLY A 172 1.71 -21.54 4.76
C GLY A 172 1.10 -22.69 3.97
N ARG A 173 0.23 -22.43 2.98
CA ARG A 173 -0.43 -23.47 2.15
C ARG A 173 0.39 -23.90 0.91
N GLY A 174 1.71 -23.66 0.90
CA GLY A 174 2.60 -23.97 -0.25
C GLY A 174 2.45 -23.03 -1.47
N LEU A 175 1.75 -21.90 -1.31
CA LEU A 175 1.36 -21.01 -2.43
C LEU A 175 2.45 -20.01 -2.85
N ALA A 176 3.56 -19.91 -2.10
CA ALA A 176 4.67 -18.98 -2.35
C ALA A 176 6.02 -19.69 -2.60
N GLY A 177 6.00 -21.02 -2.74
CA GLY A 177 7.19 -21.86 -2.86
C GLY A 177 6.97 -23.24 -2.23
N SER A 178 7.60 -24.26 -2.83
CA SER A 178 7.58 -25.68 -2.42
C SER A 178 8.98 -26.14 -2.04
#